data_AF-A0AAV1D7D4-F1
#
_entry.id   AF-A0AAV1D7D4-F1
#
_cell.length_a   1.000
_cell.length_b   1.000
_cell.length_c   1.000
_cell.angle_alpha   90.00
_cell.angle_beta   90.00
_cell.angle_gamma   90.00
#
_symmetry.space_group_name_H-M   'P 1'
#
loop_
_entity.id
_entity.type
_entity.pdbx_description
1 polymer ?
#
loop_
_entity_poly.entity_id
_entity_poly.type
_entity_poly.pdbx_seq_one_letter_code
_entity_poly.pdbx_strand_id
1 'polypeptide(L)'
;MICWFIILILLQVGDPVADHNCWERPEDMDTVRTVYTVEAPNPASDVAGETAAALAAASIAFRSADPGYAETLLRTSTKAFEYADNYRGAYSDNSNIRQGVCPYYCDFDGYQDELLWGAAWLRRASQDDSYLSYLQNNEKPLGADDISNEFGWDNKHAGLNVLVSKEVLESGTYSLQSYKSSADSFLCTIIPESSSSHIEYSPGGLIYKPGGSNLQHATSISLLLLVYANLLERSSQTVNCGNLVVGPAKLRSIAKRQTDYILGENPKGMSYMVGYSDLYPQRIHHRGSSLPSIKDHPQPIGCKDGSPYFNSSSSNPNVLVGAVVGGPGEDDMFDDDRGKYQQSEPTTYINAPFVGVLAYFAAKPTIS
;
A
#
# COMPACT_ATOMS: atom_id res chain seq x y z
N MET A 1 -38.46 18.35 3.84
CA MET A 1 -37.53 17.84 4.87
C MET A 1 -36.44 17.08 4.14
N ILE A 2 -35.30 17.72 3.88
CA ILE A 2 -34.15 17.05 3.27
C ILE A 2 -33.45 16.34 4.41
N CYS A 3 -33.50 15.01 4.41
CA CYS A 3 -32.74 14.19 5.34
C CYS A 3 -31.29 14.28 4.88
N TRP A 4 -30.48 15.13 5.50
CA TRP A 4 -29.03 15.10 5.33
C TRP A 4 -28.58 13.76 5.91
N PHE A 5 -28.25 12.80 5.05
CA PHE A 5 -27.55 11.62 5.49
C PHE A 5 -26.20 12.10 6.04
N ILE A 6 -26.02 12.00 7.36
CA ILE A 6 -24.72 12.21 7.98
C ILE A 6 -23.83 11.09 7.45
N ILE A 7 -22.84 11.45 6.64
CA ILE A 7 -21.78 10.53 6.26
C ILE A 7 -20.77 10.56 7.40
N LEU A 8 -20.63 9.41 8.05
CA LEU A 8 -19.69 9.16 9.14
C LEU A 8 -18.56 8.30 8.60
N ILE A 9 -17.33 8.79 8.71
CA ILE A 9 -16.12 8.04 8.37
C ILE A 9 -15.52 7.49 9.66
N LEU A 10 -15.40 6.16 9.73
CA LEU A 10 -14.81 5.45 10.87
C LEU A 10 -13.35 5.17 10.54
N LEU A 11 -12.45 5.76 11.32
CA LEU A 11 -11.02 5.85 10.97
C LEU A 11 -10.19 4.80 11.70
N GLN A 12 -10.41 4.69 13.00
CA GLN A 12 -9.58 3.86 13.86
C GLN A 12 -10.39 3.30 15.02
N VAL A 13 -10.04 2.08 15.42
CA VAL A 13 -10.56 1.42 16.62
C VAL A 13 -9.37 0.92 17.44
N GLY A 14 -9.19 1.49 18.63
CA GLY A 14 -8.03 1.23 19.50
C GLY A 14 -7.34 2.52 19.88
N ASP A 15 -7.15 2.76 21.19
CA ASP A 15 -6.19 3.77 21.64
C ASP A 15 -4.78 3.22 21.40
N PRO A 16 -3.96 3.86 20.56
CA PRO A 16 -2.71 3.27 20.12
C PRO A 16 -1.67 3.22 21.24
N VAL A 17 -1.73 4.14 22.20
CA VAL A 17 -0.80 4.16 23.33
C VAL A 17 -1.13 3.03 24.30
N ALA A 18 -2.42 2.84 24.62
CA ALA A 18 -2.87 1.72 25.43
C ALA A 18 -2.54 0.38 24.77
N ASP A 19 -2.85 0.22 23.48
CA ASP A 19 -2.56 -1.00 22.70
C ASP A 19 -1.05 -1.28 22.64
N HIS A 20 -0.24 -0.29 22.28
CA HIS A 20 1.20 -0.49 22.11
C HIS A 20 1.94 -0.70 23.43
N ASN A 21 1.40 -0.20 24.54
CA ASN A 21 1.93 -0.48 25.86
C ASN A 21 1.76 -1.94 26.27
N CYS A 22 0.87 -2.70 25.63
CA CYS A 22 0.63 -4.09 25.97
C CYS A 22 1.33 -5.04 24.99
N TRP A 23 1.79 -6.16 25.53
CA TRP A 23 2.19 -7.32 24.77
C TRP A 23 1.36 -8.49 25.26
N GLU A 24 0.19 -8.67 24.66
CA GLU A 24 -0.83 -9.66 25.03
C GLU A 24 -1.45 -10.25 23.77
N ARG A 25 -2.26 -11.31 23.92
CA ARG A 25 -2.96 -11.89 22.78
C ARG A 25 -4.13 -10.99 22.39
N PRO A 26 -4.47 -10.86 21.10
CA PRO A 26 -5.61 -10.05 20.69
C PRO A 26 -6.93 -10.52 21.34
N GLU A 27 -7.06 -11.82 21.62
CA GLU A 27 -8.24 -12.38 22.31
C GLU A 27 -8.28 -12.09 23.83
N ASP A 28 -7.15 -11.74 24.43
CA ASP A 28 -7.03 -11.44 25.86
C ASP A 28 -7.07 -9.93 26.14
N MET A 29 -7.13 -9.08 25.11
CA MET A 29 -7.03 -7.63 25.26
C MET A 29 -8.11 -7.07 26.19
N ASP A 30 -7.66 -6.31 27.19
CA ASP A 30 -8.50 -5.54 28.11
C ASP A 30 -8.29 -4.02 27.98
N THR A 31 -7.46 -3.60 27.03
CA THR A 31 -7.15 -2.20 26.73
C THR A 31 -8.36 -1.44 26.18
N VAL A 32 -8.35 -0.12 26.36
CA VAL A 32 -9.40 0.76 25.84
C VAL A 32 -9.39 0.75 24.31
N ARG A 33 -10.51 0.34 23.70
CA ARG A 33 -10.70 0.33 22.25
C ARG A 33 -11.57 1.50 21.77
N THR A 34 -11.04 2.71 21.92
CA THR A 34 -11.71 3.95 21.50
C THR A 34 -12.00 3.91 20.00
N VAL A 35 -13.19 4.35 19.61
CA VAL A 35 -13.59 4.50 18.21
C VAL A 35 -13.39 5.96 17.81
N TYR A 36 -12.52 6.20 16.83
CA TYR A 36 -12.25 7.51 16.27
C TYR A 36 -13.01 7.66 14.95
N THR A 37 -13.88 8.66 14.89
CA THR A 37 -14.74 8.95 13.74
C THR A 37 -14.66 10.42 13.36
N VAL A 38 -14.91 10.71 12.08
CA VAL A 38 -15.11 12.07 11.58
C VAL A 38 -16.46 12.12 10.87
N GLU A 39 -17.18 13.21 11.11
CA GLU A 39 -18.43 13.54 10.46
C GLU A 39 -18.39 14.96 9.91
N ALA A 40 -19.21 15.20 8.88
CA ALA A 40 -19.37 16.51 8.29
C ALA A 40 -19.80 17.55 9.37
N PRO A 41 -19.24 18.77 9.36
CA PRO A 41 -18.41 19.35 8.31
C PRO A 41 -16.89 19.20 8.51
N ASN A 42 -16.43 18.31 9.41
CA ASN A 42 -15.01 18.15 9.69
C ASN A 42 -14.32 17.38 8.53
N PRO A 43 -13.17 17.83 8.03
CA PRO A 43 -12.53 17.20 6.89
C PRO A 43 -11.84 15.87 7.23
N ALA A 44 -11.76 14.99 6.24
CA ALA A 44 -11.01 13.72 6.26
C ALA A 44 -10.84 13.18 4.82
N SER A 45 -10.33 14.01 3.92
CA SER A 45 -10.33 13.78 2.47
C SER A 45 -9.44 12.62 2.04
N ASP A 46 -8.29 12.48 2.67
CA ASP A 46 -7.32 11.41 2.48
C ASP A 46 -7.99 10.04 2.68
N VAL A 47 -8.33 9.71 3.93
CA VAL A 47 -8.94 8.43 4.31
C VAL A 47 -10.31 8.19 3.65
N ALA A 48 -11.13 9.23 3.44
CA ALA A 48 -12.39 9.09 2.72
C ALA A 48 -12.18 8.83 1.22
N GLY A 49 -11.19 9.49 0.61
CA GLY A 49 -10.76 9.27 -0.78
C GLY A 49 -10.19 7.88 -0.99
N GLU A 50 -9.32 7.41 -0.10
CA GLU A 50 -8.77 6.05 -0.13
C GLU A 50 -9.87 5.00 0.12
N THR A 51 -10.81 5.27 1.04
CA THR A 51 -11.99 4.41 1.23
C THR A 51 -12.83 4.34 -0.05
N ALA A 52 -13.03 5.47 -0.74
CA ALA A 52 -13.72 5.49 -2.02
C ALA A 52 -12.97 4.65 -3.07
N ALA A 53 -11.65 4.81 -3.18
CA ALA A 53 -10.81 4.03 -4.09
C ALA A 53 -10.92 2.52 -3.83
N ALA A 54 -10.76 2.10 -2.57
CA ALA A 54 -10.84 0.70 -2.17
C ALA A 54 -12.22 0.08 -2.49
N LEU A 55 -13.31 0.79 -2.17
CA LEU A 55 -14.67 0.33 -2.45
C LEU A 55 -14.98 0.28 -3.96
N ALA A 56 -14.50 1.26 -4.74
CA ALA A 56 -14.62 1.26 -6.19
C ALA A 56 -13.85 0.09 -6.81
N ALA A 57 -12.59 -0.14 -6.41
CA ALA A 57 -11.79 -1.27 -6.85
C ALA A 57 -12.44 -2.62 -6.50
N ALA A 58 -12.93 -2.76 -5.27
CA ALA A 58 -13.64 -3.95 -4.81
C ALA A 58 -14.94 -4.19 -5.61
N SER A 59 -15.69 -3.14 -5.96
CA SER A 59 -16.89 -3.27 -6.79
C SER A 59 -16.60 -3.91 -8.15
N ILE A 60 -15.43 -3.66 -8.73
CA ILE A 60 -15.00 -4.29 -10.00
C ILE A 60 -14.74 -5.77 -9.77
N ALA A 61 -14.02 -6.12 -8.70
CA ALA A 61 -13.68 -7.51 -8.38
C ALA A 61 -14.93 -8.37 -8.11
N PHE A 62 -15.90 -7.83 -7.36
CA PHE A 62 -17.14 -8.56 -7.02
C PHE A 62 -18.18 -8.56 -8.14
N ARG A 63 -18.07 -7.70 -9.15
CA ARG A 63 -19.12 -7.49 -10.17
C ARG A 63 -19.62 -8.77 -10.83
N SER A 64 -18.73 -9.73 -11.07
CA SER A 64 -19.09 -11.00 -11.72
C SER A 64 -19.68 -12.04 -10.76
N ALA A 65 -19.23 -12.05 -9.50
CA ALA A 65 -19.61 -13.05 -8.50
C ALA A 65 -20.86 -12.63 -7.69
N ASP A 66 -20.97 -11.35 -7.36
CA ASP A 66 -22.08 -10.76 -6.62
C ASP A 66 -22.36 -9.32 -7.13
N PRO A 67 -23.19 -9.17 -8.17
CA PRO A 67 -23.54 -7.86 -8.72
C PRO A 67 -24.25 -6.93 -7.73
N GLY A 68 -25.05 -7.49 -6.80
CA GLY A 68 -25.79 -6.71 -5.81
C GLY A 68 -24.87 -6.10 -4.75
N TYR A 69 -23.88 -6.87 -4.32
CA TYR A 69 -22.84 -6.36 -3.44
C TYR A 69 -21.92 -5.36 -4.16
N ALA A 70 -21.55 -5.64 -5.41
CA ALA A 70 -20.77 -4.70 -6.24
C ALA A 70 -21.46 -3.33 -6.38
N GLU A 71 -22.77 -3.30 -6.61
CA GLU A 71 -23.55 -2.06 -6.66
C GLU A 71 -23.55 -1.34 -5.31
N THR A 72 -23.66 -2.09 -4.21
CA THR A 72 -23.59 -1.52 -2.85
C THR A 72 -22.23 -0.88 -2.59
N LEU A 73 -21.15 -1.53 -2.98
CA LEU A 73 -19.78 -1.00 -2.88
C LEU A 73 -19.61 0.27 -3.71
N LEU A 74 -20.02 0.26 -4.98
CA LEU A 74 -19.88 1.41 -5.88
C LEU A 74 -20.68 2.62 -5.36
N ARG A 75 -21.93 2.43 -4.96
CA ARG A 75 -22.75 3.51 -4.37
C ARG A 75 -22.15 4.07 -3.09
N THR A 76 -21.51 3.22 -2.28
CA THR A 76 -20.87 3.65 -1.03
C THR A 76 -19.57 4.39 -1.32
N SER A 77 -18.79 3.93 -2.32
CA SER A 77 -17.61 4.62 -2.84
C SER A 77 -17.95 6.04 -3.32
N THR A 78 -19.01 6.22 -4.12
CA THR A 78 -19.44 7.56 -4.57
C THR A 78 -19.73 8.48 -3.40
N LYS A 79 -20.45 8.01 -2.37
CA LYS A 79 -20.73 8.82 -1.17
C LYS A 79 -19.48 9.18 -0.38
N ALA A 80 -18.55 8.23 -0.22
CA ALA A 80 -17.28 8.49 0.46
C ALA A 80 -16.45 9.54 -0.29
N PHE A 81 -16.43 9.48 -1.63
CA PHE A 81 -15.77 10.48 -2.46
C PHE A 81 -16.45 11.85 -2.40
N GLU A 82 -17.78 11.90 -2.45
CA GLU A 82 -18.53 13.16 -2.26
C GLU A 82 -18.21 13.81 -0.91
N TYR A 83 -18.07 13.01 0.15
CA TYR A 83 -17.60 13.52 1.45
C TYR A 83 -16.20 14.08 1.36
N ALA A 84 -15.26 13.30 0.81
CA ALA A 84 -13.85 13.67 0.69
C ALA A 84 -13.67 15.00 -0.06
N ASP A 85 -14.39 15.16 -1.17
CA ASP A 85 -14.26 16.32 -2.05
C ASP A 85 -14.99 17.58 -1.53
N ASN A 86 -16.13 17.41 -0.84
CA ASN A 86 -16.90 18.53 -0.28
C ASN A 86 -16.31 19.07 1.04
N TYR A 87 -15.64 18.22 1.82
CA TYR A 87 -15.05 18.57 3.12
C TYR A 87 -13.53 18.38 3.09
N ARG A 88 -12.85 19.28 2.38
CA ARG A 88 -11.42 19.17 2.06
C ARG A 88 -10.50 19.40 3.26
N GLY A 89 -9.60 18.46 3.51
CA GLY A 89 -8.55 18.56 4.53
C GLY A 89 -8.06 17.19 5.01
N ALA A 90 -6.86 17.18 5.57
CA ALA A 90 -6.26 15.98 6.11
C ALA A 90 -7.01 15.49 7.34
N TYR A 91 -7.23 14.18 7.48
CA TYR A 91 -7.86 13.65 8.69
C TYR A 91 -6.99 13.92 9.93
N SER A 92 -5.67 13.84 9.78
CA SER A 92 -4.74 13.94 10.90
C SER A 92 -4.60 15.37 11.48
N ASP A 93 -5.12 16.38 10.79
CA ASP A 93 -5.23 17.76 11.27
C ASP A 93 -6.36 17.96 12.27
N ASN A 94 -7.34 17.06 12.30
CA ASN A 94 -8.45 17.15 13.23
C ASN A 94 -7.99 16.79 14.64
N SER A 95 -7.99 17.79 15.54
CA SER A 95 -7.48 17.66 16.91
C SER A 95 -8.19 16.59 17.74
N ASN A 96 -9.44 16.25 17.41
CA ASN A 96 -10.22 15.25 18.14
C ASN A 96 -9.80 13.81 17.83
N ILE A 97 -9.17 13.58 16.67
CA ILE A 97 -8.73 12.25 16.23
C ILE A 97 -7.21 12.13 16.15
N ARG A 98 -6.49 13.25 16.09
CA ARG A 98 -5.03 13.28 15.96
C ARG A 98 -4.32 12.40 17.00
N GLN A 99 -4.78 12.39 18.25
CA GLN A 99 -4.20 11.55 19.30
C GLN A 99 -4.34 10.04 19.01
N GLY A 100 -5.39 9.64 18.31
CA GLY A 100 -5.59 8.25 17.90
C GLY A 100 -4.66 7.84 16.76
N VAL A 101 -4.35 8.75 15.82
CA VAL A 101 -3.75 8.37 14.53
C VAL A 101 -2.27 8.76 14.42
N CYS A 102 -1.87 9.89 15.03
CA CYS A 102 -0.50 10.39 15.05
C CYS A 102 0.22 10.02 16.35
N PRO A 103 1.53 9.71 16.32
CA PRO A 103 2.47 9.84 15.19
C PRO A 103 2.57 8.58 14.30
N TYR A 104 1.57 7.70 14.29
CA TYR A 104 1.67 6.39 13.64
C TYR A 104 1.41 6.47 12.13
N TYR A 105 0.24 6.99 11.75
CA TYR A 105 -0.16 7.19 10.36
C TYR A 105 -0.64 8.63 10.18
N CYS A 106 0.23 9.61 10.37
CA CYS A 106 -0.16 10.99 10.03
C CYS A 106 -0.28 11.12 8.51
N ASP A 107 -1.07 12.11 8.07
CA ASP A 107 -0.95 12.61 6.71
C ASP A 107 0.34 13.42 6.62
N PHE A 108 1.29 12.99 5.78
CA PHE A 108 2.54 13.73 5.54
C PHE A 108 2.60 14.35 4.15
N ASP A 109 1.97 13.72 3.17
CA ASP A 109 2.02 14.12 1.76
C ASP A 109 0.82 14.97 1.32
N GLY A 110 -0.25 14.99 2.11
CA GLY A 110 -1.48 15.69 1.81
C GLY A 110 -2.60 14.74 1.39
N TYR A 111 -3.81 15.27 1.26
CA TYR A 111 -5.00 14.52 0.84
C TYR A 111 -5.30 14.62 -0.66
N GLN A 112 -4.51 15.40 -1.38
CA GLN A 112 -4.79 15.84 -2.74
C GLN A 112 -4.70 14.67 -3.72
N ASP A 113 -3.72 13.79 -3.52
CA ASP A 113 -3.53 12.59 -4.31
C ASP A 113 -4.60 11.53 -4.03
N GLU A 114 -5.14 11.39 -2.81
CA GLU A 114 -6.30 10.52 -2.54
C GLU A 114 -7.56 10.99 -3.25
N LEU A 115 -7.77 12.30 -3.42
CA LEU A 115 -8.90 12.80 -4.20
C LEU A 115 -8.77 12.38 -5.67
N LEU A 116 -7.59 12.55 -6.26
CA LEU A 116 -7.37 12.11 -7.63
C LEU A 116 -7.42 10.57 -7.76
N TRP A 117 -6.88 9.85 -6.78
CA TRP A 117 -6.89 8.39 -6.72
C TRP A 117 -8.30 7.82 -6.61
N GLY A 118 -9.11 8.36 -5.70
CA GLY A 118 -10.53 8.04 -5.55
C GLY A 118 -11.31 8.30 -6.83
N ALA A 119 -11.11 9.46 -7.46
CA ALA A 119 -11.73 9.79 -8.74
C ALA A 119 -11.31 8.83 -9.86
N ALA A 120 -10.03 8.44 -9.94
CA ALA A 120 -9.52 7.51 -10.93
C ALA A 120 -10.12 6.10 -10.79
N TRP A 121 -10.26 5.60 -9.57
CA TRP A 121 -10.93 4.32 -9.32
C TRP A 121 -12.43 4.38 -9.58
N LEU A 122 -13.09 5.46 -9.20
CA LEU A 122 -14.50 5.68 -9.52
C LEU A 122 -14.74 5.73 -11.02
N ARG A 123 -13.91 6.50 -11.77
CA ARG A 123 -13.90 6.49 -13.24
C ARG A 123 -13.82 5.07 -13.78
N ARG A 124 -12.87 4.28 -13.29
CA ARG A 124 -12.67 2.90 -13.74
C ARG A 124 -13.87 2.00 -13.42
N ALA A 125 -14.48 2.16 -12.25
CA ALA A 125 -15.57 1.30 -11.78
C ALA A 125 -16.94 1.66 -12.37
N SER A 126 -17.23 2.95 -12.58
CA SER A 126 -18.54 3.44 -13.04
C SER A 126 -18.59 3.72 -14.54
N GLN A 127 -17.43 4.00 -15.18
CA GLN A 127 -17.35 4.54 -16.53
C GLN A 127 -18.05 5.90 -16.69
N ASP A 128 -18.27 6.63 -15.59
CA ASP A 128 -18.81 7.98 -15.62
C ASP A 128 -17.72 8.99 -16.03
N ASP A 129 -18.00 9.79 -17.05
CA ASP A 129 -17.09 10.82 -17.58
C ASP A 129 -16.96 12.03 -16.63
N SER A 130 -17.85 12.18 -15.66
CA SER A 130 -17.74 13.23 -14.63
C SER A 130 -16.42 13.11 -13.85
N TYR A 131 -15.99 11.89 -13.51
CA TYR A 131 -14.70 11.62 -12.87
C TYR A 131 -13.52 11.82 -13.82
N LEU A 132 -13.70 11.56 -15.13
CA LEU A 132 -12.68 11.90 -16.13
C LEU A 132 -12.45 13.41 -16.18
N SER A 133 -13.52 14.19 -16.23
CA SER A 133 -13.46 15.66 -16.15
C SER A 133 -12.88 16.13 -14.82
N TYR A 134 -13.18 15.45 -13.71
CA TYR A 134 -12.58 15.75 -12.42
C TYR A 134 -11.05 15.63 -12.46
N LEU A 135 -10.52 14.53 -12.99
CA LEU A 135 -9.07 14.31 -13.15
C LEU A 135 -8.40 15.37 -14.02
N GLN A 136 -9.04 15.77 -15.13
CA GLN A 136 -8.52 16.81 -16.02
C GLN A 136 -8.50 18.19 -15.34
N ASN A 137 -9.57 18.54 -14.65
CA ASN A 137 -9.73 19.88 -14.06
C ASN A 137 -8.93 20.05 -12.76
N ASN A 138 -8.69 18.96 -12.03
CA ASN A 138 -8.02 19.00 -10.74
C ASN A 138 -6.57 18.52 -10.79
N GLU A 139 -6.03 18.16 -11.96
CA GLU A 139 -4.63 17.74 -12.12
C GLU A 139 -3.64 18.70 -11.45
N LYS A 140 -3.58 19.96 -11.92
CA LYS A 140 -2.68 20.97 -11.34
C LYS A 140 -3.13 21.48 -9.97
N PRO A 141 -4.43 21.77 -9.73
CA PRO A 141 -4.88 22.23 -8.41
C PRO A 141 -4.60 21.25 -7.27
N LEU A 142 -4.53 19.95 -7.55
CA LEU A 142 -4.25 18.90 -6.59
C LEU A 142 -2.84 18.30 -6.77
N GLY A 143 -1.95 18.98 -7.50
CA GLY A 143 -0.52 18.63 -7.58
C GLY A 143 -0.22 17.30 -8.28
N ALA A 144 -1.08 16.78 -9.15
CA ALA A 144 -0.83 15.50 -9.84
C ALA A 144 0.49 15.50 -10.66
N ASP A 145 0.94 16.67 -11.09
CA ASP A 145 2.20 16.92 -11.79
C ASP A 145 3.41 17.10 -10.87
N ASP A 146 3.21 17.07 -9.54
CA ASP A 146 4.30 17.03 -8.58
C ASP A 146 5.09 15.73 -8.72
N ILE A 147 6.41 15.84 -8.77
CA ILE A 147 7.33 14.72 -8.98
C ILE A 147 7.49 13.98 -7.64
N SER A 148 6.49 13.16 -7.29
CA SER A 148 6.61 12.14 -6.25
C SER A 148 6.78 10.76 -6.90
N ASN A 149 7.88 10.09 -6.57
CA ASN A 149 8.22 8.75 -7.07
C ASN A 149 7.76 7.65 -6.10
N GLU A 150 6.67 7.91 -5.38
CA GLU A 150 6.23 7.08 -4.28
C GLU A 150 4.83 6.50 -4.52
N PHE A 151 4.64 5.30 -3.98
CA PHE A 151 3.35 4.64 -3.91
C PHE A 151 3.29 3.78 -2.65
N GLY A 152 2.37 4.12 -1.77
CA GLY A 152 2.21 3.48 -0.47
C GLY A 152 0.91 3.88 0.20
N TRP A 153 0.84 3.68 1.51
CA TRP A 153 -0.35 4.02 2.29
C TRP A 153 -0.55 5.53 2.43
N ASP A 154 0.51 6.34 2.37
CA ASP A 154 0.49 7.80 2.46
C ASP A 154 0.46 8.44 1.07
N ASN A 155 1.42 8.12 0.18
CA ASN A 155 1.45 8.69 -1.18
C ASN A 155 0.82 7.80 -2.26
N LYS A 156 -0.02 8.36 -3.15
CA LYS A 156 -0.64 7.69 -4.29
C LYS A 156 -0.14 8.17 -5.66
N HIS A 157 0.72 9.18 -5.76
CA HIS A 157 1.09 9.83 -7.04
C HIS A 157 1.58 8.85 -8.11
N ALA A 158 2.56 7.99 -7.81
CA ALA A 158 3.08 7.06 -8.83
C ALA A 158 2.02 6.03 -9.25
N GLY A 159 1.21 5.55 -8.29
CA GLY A 159 0.10 4.64 -8.55
C GLY A 159 -1.02 5.27 -9.37
N LEU A 160 -1.40 6.50 -9.04
CA LEU A 160 -2.38 7.33 -9.75
C LEU A 160 -1.95 7.53 -11.20
N ASN A 161 -0.72 7.97 -11.44
CA ASN A 161 -0.18 8.20 -12.77
C ASN A 161 -0.21 6.91 -13.61
N VAL A 162 0.21 5.77 -13.03
CA VAL A 162 0.13 4.45 -13.69
C VAL A 162 -1.33 4.04 -13.98
N LEU A 163 -2.26 4.26 -13.05
CA LEU A 163 -3.67 3.91 -13.21
C LEU A 163 -4.33 4.73 -14.32
N VAL A 164 -4.15 6.05 -14.30
CA VAL A 164 -4.75 6.98 -15.27
C VAL A 164 -4.13 6.83 -16.66
N SER A 165 -2.87 6.42 -16.76
CA SER A 165 -2.21 6.10 -18.03
C SER A 165 -2.97 5.10 -18.89
N LYS A 166 -3.79 4.23 -18.30
CA LYS A 166 -4.67 3.32 -19.02
C LYS A 166 -5.62 4.05 -19.98
N GLU A 167 -6.18 5.19 -19.57
CA GLU A 167 -7.09 5.98 -20.41
C GLU A 167 -6.36 6.55 -21.65
N VAL A 168 -5.08 6.89 -21.50
CA VAL A 168 -4.25 7.38 -22.61
C VAL A 168 -3.85 6.22 -23.52
N LEU A 169 -3.35 5.13 -22.94
CA LEU A 169 -2.74 4.01 -23.67
C LEU A 169 -3.76 3.12 -24.39
N GLU A 170 -4.94 2.90 -23.79
CA GLU A 170 -5.97 2.01 -24.35
C GLU A 170 -7.13 2.78 -25.00
N SER A 171 -7.57 3.90 -24.40
CA SER A 171 -8.72 4.67 -24.90
C SER A 171 -8.35 5.86 -25.80
N GLY A 172 -7.06 6.23 -25.87
CA GLY A 172 -6.60 7.38 -26.67
C GLY A 172 -6.98 8.75 -26.09
N THR A 173 -7.25 8.83 -24.79
CA THR A 173 -7.68 10.08 -24.13
C THR A 173 -6.50 11.04 -23.90
N TYR A 174 -6.06 11.72 -24.97
CA TYR A 174 -4.88 12.60 -24.97
C TYR A 174 -4.93 13.77 -23.98
N SER A 175 -6.12 14.14 -23.50
CA SER A 175 -6.27 15.15 -22.44
C SER A 175 -5.60 14.77 -21.12
N LEU A 176 -5.29 13.49 -20.90
CA LEU A 176 -4.63 12.96 -19.69
C LEU A 176 -3.17 12.56 -19.95
N GLN A 177 -2.58 13.03 -21.06
CA GLN A 177 -1.22 12.65 -21.49
C GLN A 177 -0.14 12.99 -20.46
N SER A 178 -0.35 14.01 -19.64
CA SER A 178 0.53 14.40 -18.54
C SER A 178 0.70 13.28 -17.51
N TYR A 179 -0.38 12.65 -17.04
CA TYR A 179 -0.33 11.48 -16.14
C TYR A 179 0.53 10.36 -16.70
N LYS A 180 0.39 10.06 -18.00
CA LYS A 180 1.26 9.09 -18.69
C LYS A 180 2.72 9.53 -18.71
N SER A 181 2.96 10.81 -18.97
CA SER A 181 4.32 11.35 -19.00
C SER A 181 4.98 11.29 -17.62
N SER A 182 4.21 11.54 -16.55
CA SER A 182 4.66 11.37 -15.16
C SER A 182 4.91 9.90 -14.81
N ALA A 183 4.06 8.97 -15.27
CA ALA A 183 4.31 7.54 -15.12
C ALA A 183 5.59 7.09 -15.84
N ASP A 184 5.79 7.52 -17.09
CA ASP A 184 7.01 7.26 -17.85
C ASP A 184 8.25 7.81 -17.12
N SER A 185 8.17 9.05 -16.63
CA SER A 185 9.25 9.70 -15.87
C SER A 185 9.60 8.89 -14.62
N PHE A 186 8.59 8.54 -13.80
CA PHE A 186 8.74 7.71 -12.61
C PHE A 186 9.44 6.38 -12.94
N LEU A 187 9.00 5.68 -13.98
CA LEU A 187 9.64 4.43 -14.38
C LEU A 187 11.10 4.61 -14.76
N CYS A 188 11.44 5.70 -15.46
CA CYS A 188 12.81 6.02 -15.81
C CYS A 188 13.71 6.33 -14.60
N THR A 189 13.15 6.63 -13.43
CA THR A 189 13.92 6.80 -12.18
C THR A 189 14.36 5.48 -11.56
N ILE A 190 13.64 4.39 -11.87
CA ILE A 190 13.86 3.03 -11.35
C ILE A 190 14.92 2.28 -12.16
N ILE A 191 15.10 2.64 -13.44
CA ILE A 191 16.01 1.95 -14.37
C ILE A 191 17.45 2.40 -14.12
N PRO A 192 18.35 1.56 -13.60
CA PRO A 192 19.72 1.99 -13.25
C PRO A 192 20.52 2.55 -14.43
N GLU A 193 20.23 2.09 -15.65
CA GLU A 193 20.93 2.52 -16.87
C GLU A 193 20.40 3.84 -17.47
N SER A 194 19.32 4.39 -16.91
CA SER A 194 18.68 5.63 -17.34
C SER A 194 19.45 6.86 -16.84
N SER A 195 19.51 7.92 -17.65
CA SER A 195 20.06 9.21 -17.23
C SER A 195 19.28 9.89 -16.09
N SER A 196 18.04 9.48 -15.87
CA SER A 196 17.15 10.02 -14.82
C SER A 196 17.11 9.15 -13.56
N SER A 197 17.92 8.08 -13.51
CA SER A 197 17.95 7.13 -12.39
C SER A 197 18.32 7.83 -11.08
N HIS A 198 17.51 7.63 -10.05
CA HIS A 198 17.81 8.10 -8.69
C HIS A 198 17.13 7.28 -7.58
N ILE A 199 16.31 6.28 -7.94
CA ILE A 199 15.92 5.26 -6.96
C ILE A 199 17.14 4.41 -6.63
N GLU A 200 17.38 4.23 -5.33
CA GLU A 200 18.54 3.52 -4.82
C GLU A 200 18.32 2.01 -4.78
N TYR A 201 19.41 1.28 -4.87
CA TYR A 201 19.43 -0.17 -4.74
C TYR A 201 20.50 -0.57 -3.72
N SER A 202 20.20 -1.54 -2.87
CA SER A 202 21.20 -2.21 -2.03
C SER A 202 22.25 -2.93 -2.90
N PRO A 203 23.43 -3.30 -2.34
CA PRO A 203 24.40 -4.14 -3.04
C PRO A 203 23.82 -5.45 -3.63
N GLY A 204 22.88 -6.08 -2.94
CA GLY A 204 22.14 -7.26 -3.40
C GLY A 204 21.09 -6.98 -4.49
N GLY A 205 20.77 -5.71 -4.73
CA GLY A 205 19.85 -5.26 -5.76
C GLY A 205 18.39 -5.16 -5.32
N LEU A 206 18.14 -4.96 -4.03
CA LEU A 206 16.82 -4.59 -3.49
C LEU A 206 16.60 -3.10 -3.70
N ILE A 207 15.41 -2.70 -4.18
CA ILE A 207 14.99 -1.30 -4.19
C ILE A 207 14.95 -0.78 -2.75
N TYR A 208 15.68 0.29 -2.48
CA TYR A 208 15.86 0.82 -1.15
C TYR A 208 15.47 2.30 -1.09
N LYS A 209 14.90 2.68 0.05
CA LYS A 209 14.65 4.08 0.42
C LYS A 209 15.05 4.23 1.90
N PRO A 210 15.76 5.30 2.30
CA PRO A 210 16.10 5.50 3.71
C PRO A 210 14.87 5.47 4.62
N GLY A 211 14.89 4.61 5.63
CA GLY A 211 13.77 4.45 6.56
C GLY A 211 13.64 3.02 7.11
N GLY A 212 12.47 2.74 7.71
CA GLY A 212 12.06 1.41 8.13
C GLY A 212 11.06 0.80 7.16
N SER A 213 10.81 -0.50 7.31
CA SER A 213 9.81 -1.23 6.51
C SER A 213 10.09 -1.21 5.00
N ASN A 214 11.35 -1.31 4.60
CA ASN A 214 11.83 -1.12 3.22
C ASN A 214 11.12 -1.96 2.16
N LEU A 215 10.70 -3.19 2.49
CA LEU A 215 10.00 -4.05 1.55
C LEU A 215 8.65 -3.48 1.08
N GLN A 216 8.08 -2.48 1.77
CA GLN A 216 6.91 -1.76 1.28
C GLN A 216 7.18 -1.11 -0.09
N HIS A 217 8.38 -0.54 -0.29
CA HIS A 217 8.73 0.13 -1.53
C HIS A 217 8.98 -0.89 -2.65
N ALA A 218 9.74 -1.96 -2.35
CA ALA A 218 10.02 -3.01 -3.32
C ALA A 218 8.74 -3.70 -3.82
N THR A 219 7.79 -3.98 -2.92
CA THR A 219 6.52 -4.62 -3.27
C THR A 219 5.58 -3.70 -4.05
N SER A 220 5.38 -2.45 -3.59
CA SER A 220 4.58 -1.44 -4.29
C SER A 220 5.11 -1.12 -5.68
N ILE A 221 6.42 -0.85 -5.81
CA ILE A 221 7.03 -0.51 -7.10
C ILE A 221 6.98 -1.71 -8.05
N SER A 222 7.20 -2.93 -7.55
CA SER A 222 7.06 -4.14 -8.36
C SER A 222 5.65 -4.30 -8.93
N LEU A 223 4.61 -4.00 -8.14
CA LEU A 223 3.23 -4.03 -8.64
C LEU A 223 3.03 -3.00 -9.76
N LEU A 224 3.49 -1.77 -9.58
CA LEU A 224 3.36 -0.71 -10.59
C LEU A 224 4.10 -1.06 -11.89
N LEU A 225 5.32 -1.60 -11.78
CA LEU A 225 6.11 -2.08 -12.93
C LEU A 225 5.33 -3.12 -13.74
N LEU A 226 4.69 -4.09 -13.09
CA LEU A 226 3.92 -5.13 -13.75
C LEU A 226 2.62 -4.61 -14.38
N VAL A 227 1.91 -3.72 -13.69
CA VAL A 227 0.70 -3.07 -14.22
C VAL A 227 1.06 -2.28 -15.48
N TYR A 228 2.10 -1.45 -15.42
CA TYR A 228 2.48 -0.62 -16.56
C TYR A 228 3.07 -1.45 -17.71
N ALA A 229 3.85 -2.51 -17.42
CA ALA A 229 4.32 -3.44 -18.45
C ALA A 229 3.16 -4.07 -19.23
N ASN A 230 2.05 -4.43 -18.57
CA ASN A 230 0.86 -4.94 -19.25
C ASN A 230 0.16 -3.87 -20.10
N LEU A 231 0.10 -2.62 -19.65
CA LEU A 231 -0.47 -1.53 -20.44
C LEU A 231 0.36 -1.27 -21.71
N LEU A 232 1.69 -1.23 -21.59
CA LEU A 232 2.61 -1.07 -22.71
C LEU A 232 2.52 -2.24 -23.71
N GLU A 233 2.45 -3.48 -23.23
CA GLU A 233 2.28 -4.67 -24.08
C GLU A 233 0.98 -4.59 -24.88
N ARG A 234 -0.15 -4.28 -24.22
CA ARG A 234 -1.47 -4.20 -24.87
C ARG A 234 -1.58 -3.07 -25.89
N SER A 235 -0.90 -1.95 -25.63
CA SER A 235 -0.89 -0.78 -26.51
C SER A 235 0.26 -0.79 -27.53
N SER A 236 1.12 -1.82 -27.51
CA SER A 236 2.33 -1.90 -28.35
C SER A 236 3.24 -0.67 -28.22
N GLN A 237 3.39 -0.15 -27.00
CA GLN A 237 4.21 1.03 -26.70
C GLN A 237 5.45 0.69 -25.89
N THR A 238 6.36 1.65 -25.80
CA THR A 238 7.60 1.60 -25.00
C THR A 238 7.80 2.92 -24.26
N VAL A 239 8.60 2.92 -23.20
CA VAL A 239 9.00 4.13 -22.47
C VAL A 239 10.33 4.63 -23.03
N ASN A 240 10.44 5.95 -23.23
CA ASN A 240 11.69 6.59 -23.61
C ASN A 240 12.33 7.27 -22.39
N CYS A 241 13.44 6.73 -21.91
CA CYS A 241 14.21 7.25 -20.79
C CYS A 241 15.44 8.06 -21.24
N GLY A 242 15.30 8.81 -22.33
CA GLY A 242 16.36 9.65 -22.90
C GLY A 242 17.34 8.83 -23.74
N ASN A 243 18.34 8.22 -23.10
CA ASN A 243 19.36 7.40 -23.76
C ASN A 243 18.94 5.93 -23.97
N LEU A 244 17.80 5.52 -23.43
CA LEU A 244 17.34 4.13 -23.43
C LEU A 244 15.84 4.04 -23.76
N VAL A 245 15.48 3.04 -24.56
CA VAL A 245 14.08 2.63 -24.75
C VAL A 245 13.80 1.41 -23.88
N VAL A 246 12.79 1.50 -23.03
CA VAL A 246 12.42 0.50 -22.04
C VAL A 246 11.10 -0.14 -22.45
N GLY A 247 11.11 -1.46 -22.66
CA GLY A 247 9.94 -2.25 -23.00
C GLY A 247 9.38 -3.05 -21.83
N PRO A 248 8.20 -3.70 -22.02
CA PRO A 248 7.54 -4.51 -20.99
C PRO A 248 8.44 -5.56 -20.32
N ALA A 249 9.29 -6.24 -21.09
CA ALA A 249 10.18 -7.29 -20.58
C ALA A 249 11.19 -6.79 -19.54
N LYS A 250 11.74 -5.57 -19.72
CA LYS A 250 12.67 -4.98 -18.74
C LYS A 250 11.95 -4.66 -17.43
N LEU A 251 10.75 -4.07 -17.50
CA LEU A 251 9.94 -3.79 -16.30
C LEU A 251 9.58 -5.07 -15.54
N ARG A 252 9.14 -6.12 -16.25
CA ARG A 252 8.87 -7.46 -15.69
C ARG A 252 10.11 -8.06 -15.03
N SER A 253 11.28 -7.92 -15.66
CA SER A 253 12.53 -8.46 -15.11
C SER A 253 12.94 -7.80 -13.80
N ILE A 254 12.71 -6.49 -13.65
CA ILE A 254 12.99 -5.76 -12.41
C ILE A 254 12.04 -6.23 -11.32
N ALA A 255 10.73 -6.27 -11.59
CA ALA A 255 9.74 -6.76 -10.64
C ALA A 255 9.99 -8.21 -10.22
N LYS A 256 10.42 -9.07 -11.16
CA LYS A 256 10.81 -10.45 -10.86
C LYS A 256 12.02 -10.49 -9.94
N ARG A 257 13.07 -9.71 -10.23
CA ARG A 257 14.25 -9.63 -9.36
C ARG A 257 13.91 -9.21 -7.92
N GLN A 258 13.01 -8.25 -7.73
CA GLN A 258 12.54 -7.86 -6.40
C GLN A 258 11.76 -8.99 -5.71
N THR A 259 10.90 -9.69 -6.47
CA THR A 259 10.15 -10.85 -5.96
C THR A 259 11.08 -11.97 -5.53
N ASP A 260 12.05 -12.32 -6.37
CA ASP A 260 13.03 -13.37 -6.08
C ASP A 260 13.89 -12.97 -4.88
N TYR A 261 14.31 -11.71 -4.77
CA TYR A 261 15.02 -11.18 -3.60
C TYR A 261 14.20 -11.39 -2.31
N ILE A 262 12.92 -11.00 -2.31
CA ILE A 262 12.02 -11.17 -1.14
C ILE A 262 11.88 -12.65 -0.78
N LEU A 263 11.89 -13.55 -1.77
CA LEU A 263 11.67 -14.98 -1.58
C LEU A 263 12.97 -15.79 -1.34
N GLY A 264 14.14 -15.17 -1.39
CA GLY A 264 15.40 -15.77 -0.94
C GLY A 264 16.60 -15.61 -1.88
N GLU A 265 16.44 -15.07 -3.09
CA GLU A 265 17.57 -14.74 -3.99
C GLU A 265 18.24 -13.42 -3.57
N ASN A 266 18.77 -13.42 -2.35
CA ASN A 266 19.46 -12.29 -1.73
C ASN A 266 20.76 -12.74 -1.05
N PRO A 267 21.64 -11.81 -0.63
CA PRO A 267 22.92 -12.17 -0.01
C PRO A 267 22.84 -13.08 1.22
N LYS A 268 21.69 -13.11 1.93
CA LYS A 268 21.48 -13.98 3.10
C LYS A 268 20.88 -15.34 2.73
N GLY A 269 20.42 -15.56 1.50
CA GLY A 269 19.71 -16.77 1.09
C GLY A 269 18.40 -17.00 1.87
N MET A 270 17.83 -15.93 2.45
CA MET A 270 16.71 -15.99 3.39
C MET A 270 15.45 -15.41 2.75
N SER A 271 14.33 -16.14 2.80
CA SER A 271 13.03 -15.57 2.46
C SER A 271 12.60 -14.55 3.50
N TYR A 272 12.25 -13.33 3.10
CA TYR A 272 11.62 -12.33 3.96
C TYR A 272 10.10 -12.52 4.06
N MET A 273 9.53 -13.52 3.37
CA MET A 273 8.16 -14.00 3.60
C MET A 273 8.19 -15.17 4.59
N VAL A 274 7.55 -14.99 5.74
CA VAL A 274 7.51 -15.98 6.84
C VAL A 274 6.85 -17.27 6.38
N GLY A 275 7.49 -18.41 6.67
CA GLY A 275 7.00 -19.74 6.31
C GLY A 275 7.24 -20.14 4.85
N TYR A 276 8.00 -19.35 4.09
CA TYR A 276 8.44 -19.70 2.74
C TYR A 276 9.93 -20.03 2.72
N SER A 277 10.33 -21.04 1.95
CA SER A 277 11.69 -21.63 1.95
C SER A 277 12.08 -22.27 3.29
N ASP A 278 13.27 -22.88 3.34
CA ASP A 278 13.83 -23.51 4.55
C ASP A 278 14.43 -22.46 5.52
N LEU A 279 14.69 -21.24 5.04
CA LEU A 279 15.26 -20.15 5.83
C LEU A 279 14.39 -18.89 5.73
N TYR A 280 13.75 -18.50 6.83
CA TYR A 280 12.89 -17.31 6.95
C TYR A 280 12.95 -16.73 8.37
N PRO A 281 12.54 -15.45 8.59
CA PRO A 281 12.48 -14.82 9.91
C PRO A 281 11.62 -15.58 10.91
N GLN A 282 12.19 -15.89 12.07
CA GLN A 282 11.54 -16.65 13.13
C GLN A 282 11.10 -15.75 14.30
N ARG A 283 11.61 -14.52 14.38
CA ARG A 283 11.45 -13.63 15.55
C ARG A 283 10.82 -12.29 15.15
N ILE A 284 9.75 -12.33 14.37
CA ILE A 284 9.07 -11.14 13.87
C ILE A 284 8.37 -10.34 14.98
N HIS A 285 8.31 -9.00 14.83
CA HIS A 285 7.61 -8.08 15.73
C HIS A 285 6.09 -8.21 15.57
N HIS A 286 5.49 -9.25 16.16
CA HIS A 286 4.06 -9.49 16.04
C HIS A 286 3.51 -10.24 17.26
N ARG A 287 2.57 -9.59 17.99
CA ARG A 287 2.01 -10.07 19.27
C ARG A 287 1.45 -11.49 19.14
N GLY A 288 0.48 -11.69 18.26
CA GLY A 288 -0.21 -12.97 18.10
C GLY A 288 0.68 -14.13 17.65
N SER A 289 1.82 -13.86 17.01
CA SER A 289 2.75 -14.93 16.62
C SER A 289 3.74 -15.25 17.73
N SER A 290 4.17 -14.23 18.49
CA SER A 290 5.15 -14.35 19.57
C SER A 290 4.62 -14.98 20.87
N LEU A 291 3.30 -14.97 21.08
CA LEU A 291 2.65 -15.47 22.29
C LEU A 291 2.09 -16.89 22.09
N PRO A 292 2.10 -17.77 23.11
CA PRO A 292 1.56 -19.12 22.97
C PRO A 292 0.06 -19.10 22.68
N SER A 293 -0.39 -20.03 21.85
CA SER A 293 -1.81 -20.12 21.49
C SER A 293 -2.70 -20.37 22.72
N ILE A 294 -3.99 -20.06 22.62
CA ILE A 294 -4.96 -20.39 23.68
C ILE A 294 -5.06 -21.89 23.97
N LYS A 295 -4.64 -22.75 23.02
CA LYS A 295 -4.60 -24.19 23.22
C LYS A 295 -3.46 -24.61 24.14
N ASP A 296 -2.29 -23.98 23.99
CA ASP A 296 -1.08 -24.31 24.74
C ASP A 296 -0.99 -23.54 26.08
N HIS A 297 -1.62 -22.36 26.13
CA HIS A 297 -1.75 -21.54 27.33
C HIS A 297 -3.19 -21.03 27.50
N PRO A 298 -4.10 -21.81 28.11
CA PRO A 298 -5.53 -21.47 28.18
C PRO A 298 -5.87 -20.28 29.08
N GLN A 299 -4.99 -19.91 30.01
CA GLN A 299 -5.21 -18.74 30.87
C GLN A 299 -4.96 -17.44 30.07
N PRO A 300 -5.68 -16.35 30.37
CA PRO A 300 -5.39 -15.06 29.78
C PRO A 300 -3.95 -14.61 30.05
N ILE A 301 -3.34 -13.94 29.09
CA ILE A 301 -2.05 -13.25 29.24
C ILE A 301 -2.37 -11.76 29.37
N GLY A 302 -2.20 -11.19 30.55
CA GLY A 302 -2.47 -9.77 30.76
C GLY A 302 -1.48 -8.87 30.03
N CYS A 303 -1.85 -7.60 29.86
CA CYS A 303 -1.12 -6.56 29.12
C CYS A 303 0.41 -6.57 29.28
N LYS A 304 0.94 -6.77 30.49
CA LYS A 304 2.39 -6.77 30.76
C LYS A 304 3.00 -8.17 30.90
N ASP A 305 2.16 -9.20 31.03
CA ASP A 305 2.60 -10.58 31.25
C ASP A 305 3.23 -11.20 30.00
N GLY A 306 3.01 -10.63 28.81
CA GLY A 306 3.69 -11.07 27.59
C GLY A 306 5.10 -10.52 27.39
N SER A 307 5.59 -9.64 28.26
CA SER A 307 6.95 -9.05 28.17
C SER A 307 8.08 -10.09 28.09
N PRO A 308 8.04 -11.24 28.79
CA PRO A 308 9.03 -12.30 28.64
C PRO A 308 9.06 -12.90 27.23
N TYR A 309 7.91 -13.01 26.55
CA TYR A 309 7.83 -13.51 25.18
C TYR A 309 8.37 -12.48 24.19
N PHE A 310 8.06 -11.19 24.40
CA PHE A 310 8.63 -10.10 23.61
C PHE A 310 10.17 -10.11 23.66
N ASN A 311 10.75 -10.22 24.86
CA ASN A 311 12.20 -10.18 25.08
C ASN A 311 12.91 -11.52 24.79
N SER A 312 12.17 -12.58 24.44
CA SER A 312 12.75 -13.91 24.24
C SER A 312 13.68 -13.96 23.01
N SER A 313 14.80 -14.65 23.14
CA SER A 313 15.65 -15.02 21.99
C SER A 313 15.12 -16.22 21.21
N SER A 314 14.06 -16.88 21.70
CA SER A 314 13.42 -17.99 20.99
C SER A 314 12.59 -17.49 19.81
N SER A 315 12.41 -18.36 18.83
CA SER A 315 11.45 -18.20 17.74
C SER A 315 10.03 -17.93 18.27
N ASN A 316 9.23 -17.23 17.49
CA ASN A 316 7.80 -17.07 17.74
C ASN A 316 7.12 -18.45 17.70
N PRO A 317 6.32 -18.82 18.72
CA PRO A 317 5.70 -20.14 18.82
C PRO A 317 4.67 -20.42 17.70
N ASN A 318 4.04 -19.39 17.13
CA ASN A 318 3.15 -19.54 15.99
C ASN A 318 3.79 -18.95 14.73
N VAL A 319 3.91 -19.76 13.68
CA VAL A 319 4.43 -19.28 12.39
C VAL A 319 3.35 -18.45 11.70
N LEU A 320 3.61 -17.16 11.47
CA LEU A 320 2.72 -16.25 10.74
C LEU A 320 2.91 -16.40 9.23
N VAL A 321 2.47 -17.52 8.68
CA VAL A 321 2.69 -17.90 7.27
C VAL A 321 2.21 -16.81 6.32
N GLY A 322 3.07 -16.43 5.37
CA GLY A 322 2.79 -15.46 4.32
C GLY A 322 3.04 -14.00 4.70
N ALA A 323 3.32 -13.68 5.96
CA ALA A 323 3.68 -12.32 6.36
C ALA A 323 5.03 -11.91 5.77
N VAL A 324 5.09 -10.75 5.12
CA VAL A 324 6.33 -10.16 4.63
C VAL A 324 6.79 -9.12 5.63
N VAL A 325 8.00 -9.29 6.17
CA VAL A 325 8.57 -8.38 7.17
C VAL A 325 9.02 -7.07 6.54
N GLY A 326 9.38 -6.06 7.35
CA GLY A 326 9.98 -4.81 6.88
C GLY A 326 11.25 -5.00 6.03
N GLY A 327 12.03 -6.04 6.31
CA GLY A 327 13.18 -6.48 5.52
C GLY A 327 14.50 -5.79 5.85
N PRO A 328 15.54 -5.97 5.01
CA PRO A 328 16.90 -5.54 5.33
C PRO A 328 17.10 -4.02 5.21
N GLY A 329 18.24 -3.54 5.74
CA GLY A 329 18.74 -2.19 5.52
C GLY A 329 19.43 -1.99 4.16
N GLU A 330 20.05 -0.82 3.96
CA GLU A 330 20.75 -0.42 2.72
C GLU A 330 21.90 -1.36 2.33
N ASP A 331 22.47 -2.05 3.30
CA ASP A 331 23.62 -2.95 3.20
C ASP A 331 23.22 -4.43 3.09
N ASP A 332 21.93 -4.71 2.80
CA ASP A 332 21.34 -6.05 2.79
C ASP A 332 21.34 -6.76 4.16
N MET A 333 21.68 -6.05 5.24
CA MET A 333 21.69 -6.64 6.57
C MET A 333 20.29 -6.69 7.17
N PHE A 334 19.92 -7.90 7.59
CA PHE A 334 18.70 -8.19 8.33
C PHE A 334 19.04 -8.93 9.62
N ASP A 335 18.53 -8.42 10.72
CA ASP A 335 18.61 -9.02 12.04
C ASP A 335 17.24 -9.59 12.42
N ASP A 336 17.17 -10.92 12.54
CA ASP A 336 15.95 -11.63 12.97
C ASP A 336 15.72 -11.40 14.48
N ASP A 337 15.25 -10.20 14.79
CA ASP A 337 15.07 -9.68 16.14
C ASP A 337 13.72 -8.98 16.28
N ARG A 338 12.93 -9.47 17.24
CA ARG A 338 11.59 -8.98 17.57
C ARG A 338 11.61 -7.53 18.04
N GLY A 339 12.71 -7.08 18.64
CA GLY A 339 12.86 -5.69 19.07
C GLY A 339 13.11 -4.70 17.93
N LYS A 340 13.56 -5.18 16.77
CA LYS A 340 13.90 -4.35 15.60
C LYS A 340 12.72 -4.22 14.65
N TYR A 341 11.65 -3.59 15.11
CA TYR A 341 10.38 -3.48 14.37
C TYR A 341 10.54 -2.91 12.95
N GLN A 342 11.49 -1.99 12.71
CA GLN A 342 11.77 -1.46 11.37
C GLN A 342 12.13 -2.53 10.34
N GLN A 343 12.72 -3.65 10.78
CA GLN A 343 13.07 -4.77 9.92
C GLN A 343 12.09 -5.93 10.08
N SER A 344 11.70 -6.25 11.31
CA SER A 344 11.02 -7.51 11.63
C SER A 344 9.50 -7.40 11.74
N GLU A 345 8.92 -6.21 11.67
CA GLU A 345 7.46 -6.00 11.69
C GLU A 345 6.87 -6.26 10.30
N PRO A 346 5.90 -7.18 10.17
CA PRO A 346 5.07 -7.25 8.98
C PRO A 346 3.93 -6.26 9.06
N THR A 347 3.55 -5.67 7.93
CA THR A 347 2.39 -4.78 7.84
C THR A 347 1.50 -5.17 6.67
N THR A 348 0.22 -4.80 6.77
CA THR A 348 -0.77 -5.08 5.72
C THR A 348 -0.40 -4.43 4.40
N TYR A 349 0.18 -3.22 4.42
CA TYR A 349 0.55 -2.47 3.22
C TYR A 349 1.82 -2.99 2.54
N ILE A 350 2.68 -3.80 3.20
CA ILE A 350 3.76 -4.53 2.51
C ILE A 350 3.17 -5.72 1.74
N ASN A 351 2.27 -6.47 2.38
CA ASN A 351 1.66 -7.64 1.78
C ASN A 351 0.67 -7.30 0.65
N ALA A 352 -0.09 -6.20 0.77
CA ALA A 352 -1.15 -5.81 -0.17
C ALA A 352 -0.68 -5.75 -1.64
N PRO A 353 0.38 -4.99 -2.01
CA PRO A 353 0.87 -4.98 -3.38
C PRO A 353 1.55 -6.30 -3.77
N PHE A 354 2.22 -6.97 -2.82
CA PHE A 354 2.93 -8.23 -3.10
C PHE A 354 1.99 -9.36 -3.52
N VAL A 355 0.77 -9.43 -2.97
CA VAL A 355 -0.25 -10.39 -3.43
C VAL A 355 -0.54 -10.19 -4.93
N GLY A 356 -0.62 -8.95 -5.42
CA GLY A 356 -0.80 -8.67 -6.85
C GLY A 356 0.39 -9.08 -7.71
N VAL A 357 1.62 -8.89 -7.19
CA VAL A 357 2.87 -9.32 -7.83
C VAL A 357 2.93 -10.85 -7.95
N LEU A 358 2.63 -11.56 -6.86
CA LEU A 358 2.60 -13.03 -6.85
C LEU A 358 1.49 -13.57 -7.76
N ALA A 359 0.30 -12.95 -7.75
CA ALA A 359 -0.79 -13.34 -8.65
C ALA A 359 -0.39 -13.19 -10.14
N TYR A 360 0.36 -12.13 -10.47
CA TYR A 360 0.90 -11.95 -11.81
C TYR A 360 1.87 -13.08 -12.20
N PHE A 361 2.87 -13.38 -11.37
CA PHE A 361 3.87 -14.41 -11.70
C PHE A 361 3.31 -15.83 -11.62
N ALA A 362 2.28 -16.07 -10.81
CA ALA A 362 1.53 -17.33 -10.82
C ALA A 362 0.78 -17.52 -12.16
N ALA A 363 0.21 -16.45 -12.72
CA ALA A 363 -0.50 -16.49 -14.00
C ALA A 363 0.44 -16.43 -15.23
N LYS A 364 1.60 -15.77 -15.10
CA LYS A 364 2.62 -15.59 -16.15
C LYS A 364 4.02 -15.90 -15.58
N PRO A 365 4.42 -17.18 -15.51
CA PRO A 365 5.70 -17.58 -14.89
C PRO A 365 6.94 -17.14 -15.68
N THR A 366 6.81 -16.95 -16.99
CA THR A 366 7.91 -16.56 -17.88
C THR A 366 7.88 -15.07 -18.18
N ILE A 367 9.05 -14.43 -18.11
CA ILE A 367 9.25 -13.07 -18.62
C ILE A 367 9.30 -13.14 -20.15
N SER A 368 8.14 -13.10 -20.80
CA SER A 368 8.02 -12.85 -22.24
C SER A 368 7.80 -11.37 -22.52
#